data_AF-A0A2N2MAK4-F1
#
_entry.id   AF-A0A2N2MAK4-F1
#
_cell.length_a   1.000
_cell.length_b   1.000
_cell.length_c   1.000
_cell.angle_alpha   90.00
_cell.angle_beta   90.00
_cell.angle_gamma   90.00
#
_symmetry.space_group_name_H-M   'P 1'
#
loop_
_entity.id
_entity.type
_entity.pdbx_description
1 polymer ?
#
loop_
_entity_poly.entity_id
_entity_poly.type
_entity_poly.pdbx_seq_one_letter_code
_entity_poly.pdbx_strand_id
1 'polypeptide(L)'
;MKLRLHFLPFIFLAILALCFALWAGLLRLGWALPTLENLASAHGPLMVSGFLGVLIPLERAVAIRQKWMFVVPLLAGTGWVALLFAPGLGTVLLTLGSLGTLAILGVMVRREPHIHTIVMAFGALAWVVGNGLWMLGMPIFQIVFWWITFLVLTIGGERLELNRVLHPAPNAIRLFSLLATMLFAGAMLATFSLNLGSRLGGFALLGLALWFLHQDLARRNLRHSGALTRYIAVCLFGGFIWLGLSGSLFLYFGALYAGPIYDAALHAVFVGFVIAMIFGHAPIIFPAILGAPLRFYNIFYLHLLLLHASLLLRIIGNLTLHMPLRQWGGLLNEVAILLFLGLTVFSIVKGAQSQ
;
A
#
# COMPACT_ATOMS: atom_id res chain seq x y z
N MET A 1 17.83 5.42 -24.33
CA MET A 1 18.43 5.28 -22.97
C MET A 1 18.65 3.81 -22.66
N LYS A 2 19.74 3.41 -21.99
CA LYS A 2 19.94 1.99 -21.58
C LYS A 2 19.10 1.69 -20.33
N LEU A 3 18.36 0.57 -20.36
CA LEU A 3 17.57 0.06 -19.24
C LEU A 3 18.48 -0.14 -18.01
N ARG A 4 18.06 0.33 -16.84
CA ARG A 4 18.82 0.17 -15.59
C ARG A 4 18.62 -1.21 -14.99
N LEU A 5 19.25 -2.21 -15.61
CA LEU A 5 19.12 -3.62 -15.25
C LEU A 5 19.52 -3.95 -13.81
N HIS A 6 20.41 -3.16 -13.21
CA HIS A 6 20.91 -3.38 -11.85
C HIS A 6 19.84 -3.27 -10.75
N PHE A 7 18.66 -2.67 -11.04
CA PHE A 7 17.53 -2.63 -10.09
C PHE A 7 16.54 -3.78 -10.26
N LEU A 8 16.67 -4.58 -11.32
CA LEU A 8 15.76 -5.71 -11.58
C LEU A 8 15.72 -6.75 -10.46
N PRO A 9 16.82 -7.12 -9.78
CA PRO A 9 16.74 -8.09 -8.69
C PRO A 9 15.79 -7.66 -7.57
N PHE A 10 15.78 -6.37 -7.24
CA PHE A 10 14.88 -5.81 -6.22
C PHE A 10 13.42 -5.84 -6.67
N ILE A 11 13.16 -5.39 -7.90
CA ILE A 11 11.81 -5.42 -8.48
C ILE A 11 11.31 -6.86 -8.57
N PHE A 12 12.17 -7.80 -8.96
CA PHE A 12 11.84 -9.22 -9.02
C PHE A 12 11.46 -9.76 -7.65
N LEU A 13 12.24 -9.48 -6.60
CA LEU A 13 11.88 -9.88 -5.23
C LEU A 13 10.55 -9.27 -4.77
N ALA A 14 10.27 -8.02 -5.11
CA ALA A 14 9.00 -7.39 -4.79
C ALA A 14 7.82 -8.06 -5.52
N ILE A 15 7.93 -8.27 -6.84
CA ILE A 15 6.89 -8.92 -7.64
C ILE A 15 6.67 -10.36 -7.17
N LEU A 16 7.74 -11.08 -6.82
CA LEU A 16 7.63 -12.44 -6.31
C LEU A 16 6.92 -12.46 -4.95
N ALA A 17 7.25 -11.54 -4.03
CA ALA A 17 6.51 -11.36 -2.78
C ALA A 17 5.02 -11.10 -3.03
N LEU A 18 4.69 -10.24 -4.00
CA LEU A 18 3.31 -9.97 -4.41
C LEU A 18 2.63 -11.25 -4.91
N CYS A 19 3.24 -12.02 -5.83
CA CYS A 19 2.66 -13.26 -6.34
C CYS A 19 2.39 -14.28 -5.23
N PHE A 20 3.32 -14.46 -4.29
CA PHE A 20 3.13 -15.34 -3.12
C PHE A 20 2.04 -14.81 -2.18
N ALA A 21 1.93 -13.49 -2.03
CA ALA A 21 0.89 -12.88 -1.22
C ALA A 21 -0.51 -13.07 -1.84
N LEU A 22 -0.64 -12.94 -3.16
CA LEU A 22 -1.87 -13.23 -3.91
C LEU A 22 -2.24 -14.72 -3.74
N TRP A 23 -1.29 -15.63 -3.96
CA TRP A 23 -1.50 -17.07 -3.74
C TRP A 23 -1.97 -17.39 -2.31
N ALA A 24 -1.33 -16.78 -1.31
CA ALA A 24 -1.76 -16.87 0.08
C ALA A 24 -3.18 -16.31 0.29
N GLY A 25 -3.58 -15.28 -0.44
CA GLY A 25 -4.93 -14.72 -0.45
C GLY A 25 -5.98 -15.72 -0.93
N LEU A 26 -5.75 -16.41 -2.06
CA LEU A 26 -6.63 -17.47 -2.55
C LEU A 26 -6.76 -18.63 -1.56
N LEU A 27 -5.66 -19.05 -0.94
CA LEU A 27 -5.66 -20.07 0.11
C LEU A 27 -6.55 -19.65 1.29
N ARG A 28 -6.44 -18.38 1.73
CA ARG A 28 -7.30 -17.82 2.80
C ARG A 28 -8.78 -17.70 2.40
N LEU A 29 -9.06 -17.56 1.11
CA LEU A 29 -10.43 -17.57 0.56
C LEU A 29 -11.00 -18.99 0.45
N GLY A 30 -10.20 -20.03 0.73
CA GLY A 30 -10.64 -21.43 0.69
C GLY A 30 -10.60 -22.06 -0.70
N TRP A 31 -9.85 -21.47 -1.64
CA TRP A 31 -9.54 -22.16 -2.90
C TRP A 31 -8.58 -23.33 -2.63
N ALA A 32 -8.88 -24.49 -3.21
CA ALA A 32 -8.06 -25.69 -3.08
C ALA A 32 -6.80 -25.57 -3.97
N LEU A 33 -5.73 -25.02 -3.41
CA LEU A 33 -4.45 -24.82 -4.07
C LEU A 33 -3.32 -25.47 -3.27
N PRO A 34 -2.21 -25.86 -3.93
CA PRO A 34 -0.98 -26.25 -3.24
C PRO A 34 -0.53 -25.18 -2.23
N THR A 35 -0.11 -25.62 -1.04
CA THR A 35 0.30 -24.73 0.05
C THR A 35 1.64 -25.14 0.65
N LEU A 36 2.33 -24.15 1.22
CA LEU A 36 3.40 -24.35 2.18
C LEU A 36 2.82 -24.08 3.58
N GLU A 37 3.46 -24.60 4.63
CA GLU A 37 2.99 -24.52 6.02
C GLU A 37 2.63 -23.08 6.43
N ASN A 38 3.54 -22.12 6.18
CA ASN A 38 3.38 -20.73 6.64
C ASN A 38 2.72 -19.79 5.61
N LEU A 39 2.36 -20.28 4.42
CA LEU A 39 2.00 -19.41 3.30
C LEU A 39 0.69 -18.65 3.54
N ALA A 40 -0.37 -19.35 3.93
CA ALA A 40 -1.68 -18.73 4.15
C ALA A 40 -1.68 -17.73 5.32
N SER A 41 -0.87 -17.95 6.35
CA SER A 41 -0.67 -17.00 7.46
C SER A 41 0.20 -15.79 7.05
N ALA A 42 1.07 -15.95 6.06
CA ALA A 42 1.99 -14.92 5.62
C ALA A 42 1.37 -13.88 4.67
N HIS A 43 0.11 -14.04 4.22
CA HIS A 43 -0.55 -13.11 3.29
C HIS A 43 -0.33 -11.62 3.60
N GLY A 44 -0.72 -11.16 4.80
CA GLY A 44 -0.56 -9.76 5.22
C GLY A 44 0.91 -9.32 5.27
N PRO A 45 1.79 -10.05 5.98
CA PRO A 45 3.22 -9.79 5.99
C PRO A 45 3.86 -9.71 4.59
N LEU A 46 3.50 -10.61 3.67
CA LEU A 46 4.02 -10.60 2.30
C LEU A 46 3.55 -9.37 1.53
N MET A 47 2.29 -8.94 1.67
CA MET A 47 1.79 -7.72 1.02
C MET A 47 2.50 -6.46 1.55
N VAL A 48 2.56 -6.30 2.87
CA VAL A 48 3.04 -5.05 3.49
C VAL A 48 4.57 -5.03 3.57
N SER A 49 5.16 -6.03 4.22
CA SER A 49 6.59 -6.01 4.53
C SER A 49 7.44 -6.64 3.42
N GLY A 50 6.89 -7.57 2.64
CA GLY A 50 7.58 -8.18 1.50
C GLY A 50 7.51 -7.34 0.22
N PHE A 51 6.31 -7.10 -0.29
CA PHE A 51 6.11 -6.36 -1.54
C PHE A 51 6.36 -4.87 -1.38
N LEU A 52 5.56 -4.19 -0.56
CA LEU A 52 5.67 -2.74 -0.37
C LEU A 52 6.93 -2.36 0.41
N GLY A 53 7.34 -3.20 1.37
CA GLY A 53 8.58 -3.04 2.11
C GLY A 53 9.85 -3.14 1.26
N VAL A 54 9.77 -3.71 0.05
CA VAL A 54 10.86 -3.62 -0.94
C VAL A 54 10.71 -2.37 -1.80
N LEU A 55 9.52 -2.12 -2.37
CA LEU A 55 9.32 -1.04 -3.34
C LEU A 55 9.50 0.37 -2.76
N ILE A 56 8.90 0.64 -1.60
CA ILE A 56 8.93 1.98 -0.98
C ILE A 56 10.36 2.43 -0.70
N PRO A 57 11.22 1.67 0.04
CA PRO A 57 12.60 2.09 0.24
C PRO A 57 13.43 2.04 -1.04
N LEU A 58 13.14 1.14 -2.00
CA LEU A 58 13.86 1.11 -3.29
C LEU A 58 13.67 2.42 -4.06
N GLU A 59 12.44 2.95 -4.14
CA GLU A 59 12.17 4.22 -4.80
C GLU A 59 13.02 5.35 -4.21
N ARG A 60 13.08 5.45 -2.88
CA ARG A 60 13.86 6.45 -2.16
C ARG A 60 15.37 6.24 -2.34
N ALA A 61 15.83 4.99 -2.32
CA ALA A 61 17.24 4.64 -2.55
C ALA A 61 17.70 4.99 -3.97
N VAL A 62 16.85 4.78 -4.98
CA VAL A 62 17.13 5.14 -6.38
C VAL A 62 17.17 6.66 -6.57
N ALA A 63 16.33 7.41 -5.86
CA ALA A 63 16.33 8.86 -5.89
C ALA A 63 17.58 9.47 -5.23
N ILE A 64 17.95 8.99 -4.03
CA ILE A 64 19.05 9.57 -3.23
C ILE A 64 20.43 9.00 -3.61
N ARG A 65 20.48 7.77 -4.14
CA ARG A 65 21.68 7.06 -4.64
C ARG A 65 22.80 6.84 -3.62
N GLN A 66 22.48 6.68 -2.34
CA GLN A 66 23.47 6.26 -1.34
C GLN A 66 23.54 4.73 -1.25
N LYS A 67 24.76 4.17 -1.30
CA LYS A 67 25.00 2.72 -1.38
C LYS A 67 24.33 1.92 -0.25
N TRP A 68 24.38 2.42 0.99
CA TRP A 68 23.79 1.72 2.14
C TRP A 68 22.26 1.59 2.04
N MET A 69 21.58 2.52 1.36
CA MET A 69 20.12 2.53 1.25
C MET A 69 19.59 1.33 0.47
N PHE A 70 20.41 0.72 -0.39
CA PHE A 70 20.04 -0.49 -1.14
C PHE A 70 20.06 -1.75 -0.28
N VAL A 71 20.72 -1.75 0.89
CA VAL A 71 20.62 -2.86 1.85
C VAL A 71 19.19 -3.00 2.37
N VAL A 72 18.46 -1.88 2.51
CA VAL A 72 17.10 -1.85 3.06
C VAL A 72 16.11 -2.69 2.23
N PRO A 73 15.95 -2.48 0.91
CA PRO A 73 15.09 -3.35 0.11
C PRO A 73 15.64 -4.78 -0.03
N LEU A 74 16.96 -5.03 0.14
CA LEU A 74 17.46 -6.42 0.24
C LEU A 74 16.99 -7.10 1.52
N LEU A 75 16.99 -6.41 2.66
CA LEU A 75 16.50 -6.95 3.93
C LEU A 75 15.02 -7.33 3.84
N ALA A 76 14.20 -6.45 3.27
CA ALA A 76 12.79 -6.75 3.03
C ALA A 76 12.60 -7.93 2.04
N GLY A 77 13.37 -7.91 0.94
CA GLY A 77 13.31 -8.92 -0.12
C GLY A 77 13.76 -10.31 0.32
N THR A 78 14.80 -10.40 1.14
CA THR A 78 15.26 -11.68 1.72
C THR A 78 14.43 -12.07 2.94
N GLY A 79 13.92 -11.09 3.69
CA GLY A 79 13.08 -11.31 4.87
C GLY A 79 11.76 -12.00 4.57
N TRP A 80 11.09 -11.65 3.46
CA TRP A 80 9.85 -12.34 3.09
C TRP A 80 10.10 -13.78 2.63
N VAL A 81 11.22 -14.05 1.96
CA VAL A 81 11.61 -15.43 1.59
C VAL A 81 11.90 -16.22 2.85
N ALA A 82 12.73 -15.67 3.76
CA ALA A 82 13.03 -16.28 5.05
C ALA A 82 11.77 -16.48 5.88
N LEU A 83 10.76 -15.61 5.79
CA LEU A 83 9.50 -15.77 6.52
C LEU A 83 8.79 -17.09 6.20
N LEU A 84 8.92 -17.60 4.97
CA LEU A 84 8.26 -18.84 4.55
C LEU A 84 8.94 -20.11 5.09
N PHE A 85 10.26 -20.08 5.26
CA PHE A 85 11.08 -21.25 5.61
C PHE A 85 11.70 -21.20 7.02
N ALA A 86 11.94 -20.00 7.54
CA ALA A 86 12.51 -19.70 8.85
C ALA A 86 11.84 -18.45 9.45
N PRO A 87 10.58 -18.55 9.92
CA PRO A 87 9.76 -17.39 10.30
C PRO A 87 10.43 -16.42 11.30
N GLY A 88 11.21 -16.94 12.25
CA GLY A 88 11.97 -16.12 13.20
C GLY A 88 13.01 -15.22 12.51
N LEU A 89 13.78 -15.76 11.56
CA LEU A 89 14.74 -14.95 10.79
C LEU A 89 14.01 -13.98 9.86
N GLY A 90 12.92 -14.43 9.23
CA GLY A 90 12.11 -13.58 8.34
C GLY A 90 11.56 -12.34 9.05
N THR A 91 10.94 -12.51 10.22
CA THR A 91 10.43 -11.39 11.02
C THR A 91 11.52 -10.41 11.46
N VAL A 92 12.71 -10.91 11.83
CA VAL A 92 13.88 -10.06 12.15
C VAL A 92 14.31 -9.24 10.94
N LEU A 93 14.50 -9.87 9.78
CA LEU A 93 14.93 -9.20 8.55
C LEU A 93 13.92 -8.13 8.09
N LEU A 94 12.63 -8.44 8.16
CA LEU A 94 11.55 -7.48 7.83
C LEU A 94 11.53 -6.29 8.82
N THR A 95 11.83 -6.52 10.10
CA THR A 95 11.96 -5.46 11.12
C THR A 95 13.20 -4.60 10.87
N LEU A 96 14.32 -5.20 10.48
CA LEU A 96 15.51 -4.44 10.08
C LEU A 96 15.26 -3.63 8.80
N GLY A 97 14.48 -4.16 7.86
CA GLY A 97 14.02 -3.45 6.66
C GLY A 97 13.17 -2.21 6.99
N SER A 98 12.25 -2.31 7.97
CA SER A 98 11.47 -1.15 8.39
C SER A 98 12.32 -0.11 9.12
N LEU A 99 13.27 -0.54 9.98
CA LEU A 99 14.24 0.36 10.62
C LEU A 99 15.12 1.08 9.60
N GLY A 100 15.61 0.37 8.59
CA GLY A 100 16.37 0.95 7.50
C GLY A 100 15.55 1.97 6.70
N THR A 101 14.27 1.71 6.48
CA THR A 101 13.35 2.65 5.79
C THR A 101 13.14 3.91 6.63
N LEU A 102 12.96 3.77 7.94
CA LEU A 102 12.90 4.91 8.86
C LEU A 102 14.21 5.71 8.83
N ALA A 103 15.37 5.06 8.75
CA ALA A 103 16.66 5.74 8.62
C ALA A 103 16.78 6.53 7.30
N ILE A 104 16.30 5.98 6.18
CA ILE A 104 16.25 6.68 4.88
C ILE A 104 15.39 7.95 5.00
N LEU A 105 14.19 7.84 5.57
CA LEU A 105 13.32 9.00 5.76
C LEU A 105 13.88 9.99 6.77
N GLY A 106 14.60 9.53 7.80
CA GLY A 106 15.34 10.40 8.72
C GLY A 106 16.40 11.23 8.01
N VAL A 107 17.12 10.66 7.03
CA VAL A 107 18.03 11.42 6.17
C VAL A 107 17.27 12.45 5.32
N MET A 108 16.10 12.09 4.78
CA MET A 108 15.28 13.03 4.01
C MET A 108 14.76 14.19 4.88
N VAL A 109 14.23 13.91 6.08
CA VAL A 109 13.76 14.95 7.02
C VAL A 109 14.90 15.88 7.42
N ARG A 110 16.11 15.36 7.65
CA ARG A 110 17.28 16.20 7.98
C ARG A 110 17.71 17.11 6.83
N ARG A 111 17.54 16.67 5.58
CA ARG A 111 17.90 17.46 4.39
C ARG A 111 16.84 18.51 4.09
N GLU A 112 15.57 18.12 4.12
CA GLU A 112 14.43 18.97 3.77
C GLU A 112 13.27 18.72 4.77
N PRO A 113 13.25 19.45 5.89
CA PRO A 113 12.24 19.28 6.93
C PRO A 113 10.91 19.93 6.53
N HIS A 114 10.20 19.26 5.62
CA HIS A 114 8.84 19.62 5.24
C HIS A 114 7.82 18.69 5.87
N ILE A 115 6.59 19.18 6.05
CA ILE A 115 5.50 18.42 6.69
C ILE A 115 5.23 17.08 6.01
N HIS A 116 5.28 17.01 4.68
CA HIS A 116 5.10 15.77 3.94
C HIS A 116 6.17 14.73 4.28
N THR A 117 7.43 15.14 4.36
CA THR A 117 8.56 14.27 4.72
C THR A 117 8.46 13.77 6.15
N ILE A 118 8.02 14.63 7.07
CA ILE A 118 7.78 14.27 8.47
C ILE A 118 6.64 13.24 8.56
N VAL A 119 5.52 13.47 7.86
CA VAL A 119 4.38 12.53 7.83
C VAL A 119 4.81 11.17 7.28
N MET A 120 5.59 11.14 6.19
CA MET A 120 6.15 9.88 5.67
C MET A 120 7.04 9.19 6.72
N ALA A 121 7.88 9.95 7.44
CA ALA A 121 8.75 9.39 8.48
C ALA A 121 7.94 8.77 9.64
N PHE A 122 6.83 9.40 10.05
CA PHE A 122 5.88 8.79 10.99
C PHE A 122 5.20 7.54 10.43
N GLY A 123 4.95 7.49 9.11
CA GLY A 123 4.55 6.25 8.43
C GLY A 123 5.57 5.13 8.60
N ALA A 124 6.85 5.38 8.31
CA ALA A 124 7.89 4.38 8.50
C ALA A 124 8.09 4.00 9.98
N LEU A 125 7.92 4.96 10.91
CA LEU A 125 7.93 4.67 12.34
C LEU A 125 6.78 3.72 12.72
N ALA A 126 5.58 3.92 12.19
CA ALA A 126 4.46 3.01 12.40
C ALA A 126 4.82 1.59 11.90
N TRP A 127 5.49 1.47 10.76
CA TRP A 127 5.95 0.17 10.27
C TRP A 127 6.97 -0.50 11.20
N VAL A 128 7.93 0.27 11.73
CA VAL A 128 8.90 -0.21 12.74
C VAL A 128 8.18 -0.72 13.98
N VAL A 129 7.25 0.06 14.53
CA VAL A 129 6.49 -0.33 15.73
C VAL A 129 5.66 -1.58 15.44
N GLY A 130 4.94 -1.62 14.32
CA GLY A 130 4.14 -2.79 13.92
C GLY A 130 4.96 -4.07 13.78
N ASN A 131 6.11 -4.01 13.10
CA ASN A 131 6.99 -5.16 12.94
C ASN A 131 7.67 -5.57 14.26
N GLY A 132 8.07 -4.59 15.09
CA GLY A 132 8.64 -4.86 16.42
C GLY A 132 7.64 -5.57 17.34
N LEU A 133 6.39 -5.10 17.39
CA LEU A 133 5.31 -5.74 18.13
C LEU A 133 5.01 -7.15 17.58
N TRP A 134 5.02 -7.32 16.26
CA TRP A 134 4.83 -8.62 15.64
C TRP A 134 5.92 -9.61 16.02
N MET A 135 7.19 -9.17 16.02
CA MET A 135 8.34 -9.96 16.44
C MET A 135 8.25 -10.36 17.92
N LEU A 136 7.60 -9.53 18.76
CA LEU A 136 7.29 -9.82 20.16
C LEU A 136 6.06 -10.73 20.35
N GLY A 137 5.47 -11.26 19.26
CA GLY A 137 4.35 -12.21 19.31
C GLY A 137 2.96 -11.58 19.28
N MET A 138 2.84 -10.27 19.06
CA MET A 138 1.53 -9.64 18.94
C MET A 138 0.77 -10.13 17.70
N PRO A 139 -0.54 -10.37 17.81
CA PRO A 139 -1.32 -10.95 16.72
C PRO A 139 -1.56 -9.94 15.59
N ILE A 140 -1.68 -10.47 14.36
CA ILE A 140 -1.84 -9.66 13.12
C ILE A 140 -3.01 -8.68 13.21
N PHE A 141 -4.14 -9.08 13.80
CA PHE A 141 -5.33 -8.21 13.89
C PHE A 141 -5.12 -6.95 14.74
N GLN A 142 -4.11 -6.92 15.62
CA GLN A 142 -3.72 -5.70 16.35
C GLN A 142 -2.67 -4.90 15.59
N ILE A 143 -1.61 -5.55 15.12
CA ILE A 143 -0.51 -4.85 14.43
C ILE A 143 -0.90 -4.29 13.06
N VAL A 144 -1.97 -4.80 12.43
CA VAL A 144 -2.42 -4.34 11.11
C VAL A 144 -2.77 -2.84 11.11
N PHE A 145 -3.17 -2.26 12.25
CA PHE A 145 -3.41 -0.82 12.37
C PHE A 145 -2.12 -0.01 12.22
N TRP A 146 -0.99 -0.53 12.67
CA TRP A 146 0.32 0.07 12.42
C TRP A 146 0.72 -0.02 10.94
N TRP A 147 0.42 -1.15 10.28
CA TRP A 147 0.65 -1.30 8.83
C TRP A 147 -0.27 -0.42 7.97
N ILE A 148 -1.53 -0.26 8.35
CA ILE A 148 -2.45 0.71 7.72
C ILE A 148 -1.90 2.12 7.91
N THR A 149 -1.50 2.48 9.13
CA THR A 149 -0.92 3.80 9.44
C THR A 149 0.33 4.05 8.61
N PHE A 150 1.22 3.05 8.50
CA PHE A 150 2.41 3.14 7.64
C PHE A 150 2.05 3.54 6.22
N LEU A 151 1.21 2.75 5.55
CA LEU A 151 0.92 2.97 4.14
C LEU A 151 0.10 4.25 3.92
N VAL A 152 -0.89 4.52 4.76
CA VAL A 152 -1.74 5.71 4.64
C VAL A 152 -0.95 6.99 4.89
N LEU A 153 -0.05 7.02 5.88
CA LEU A 153 0.80 8.19 6.12
C LEU A 153 1.88 8.34 5.06
N THR A 154 2.50 7.26 4.58
CA THR A 154 3.46 7.34 3.46
C THR A 154 2.79 7.90 2.20
N ILE A 155 1.65 7.32 1.78
CA ILE A 155 0.89 7.81 0.63
C ILE A 155 0.40 9.24 0.87
N GLY A 156 -0.15 9.53 2.05
CA GLY A 156 -0.65 10.86 2.39
C GLY A 156 0.45 11.93 2.39
N GLY A 157 1.65 11.60 2.86
CA GLY A 157 2.82 12.47 2.76
C GLY A 157 3.20 12.74 1.32
N GLU A 158 3.35 11.71 0.47
CA GLU A 158 3.60 11.86 -0.97
C GLU A 158 2.52 12.71 -1.65
N ARG A 159 1.25 12.54 -1.25
CA ARG A 159 0.14 13.35 -1.76
C ARG A 159 0.25 14.81 -1.34
N LEU A 160 0.59 15.09 -0.09
CA LEU A 160 0.84 16.45 0.38
C LEU A 160 2.00 17.12 -0.36
N GLU A 161 3.07 16.38 -0.65
CA GLU A 161 4.21 16.88 -1.44
C GLU A 161 3.75 17.35 -2.83
N LEU A 162 2.99 16.50 -3.53
CA LEU A 162 2.48 16.81 -4.86
C LEU A 162 1.40 17.89 -4.87
N ASN A 163 0.61 18.00 -3.80
CA ASN A 163 -0.40 19.06 -3.66
C ASN A 163 0.23 20.42 -3.32
N ARG A 164 1.55 20.52 -3.08
CA ARG A 164 2.23 21.79 -2.82
C ARG A 164 2.00 22.82 -3.93
N VAL A 165 1.88 22.37 -5.19
CA VAL A 165 1.58 23.23 -6.35
C VAL A 165 0.22 23.93 -6.25
N LEU A 166 -0.69 23.41 -5.44
CA LEU A 166 -2.01 23.98 -5.19
C LEU A 166 -2.01 25.04 -4.09
N HIS A 167 -0.89 25.22 -3.38
CA HIS A 167 -0.78 26.08 -2.20
C HIS A 167 -1.93 25.86 -1.20
N PRO A 168 -2.05 24.66 -0.57
CA PRO A 168 -3.14 24.35 0.33
C PRO A 168 -3.23 25.37 1.47
N ALA A 169 -4.44 25.79 1.81
CA ALA A 169 -4.66 26.73 2.91
C ALA A 169 -4.08 26.18 4.22
N PRO A 170 -3.53 27.03 5.11
CA PRO A 170 -2.95 26.58 6.38
C PRO A 170 -3.90 25.70 7.22
N ASN A 171 -5.21 25.98 7.17
CA ASN A 171 -6.24 25.17 7.86
C ASN A 171 -6.35 23.75 7.31
N ALA A 172 -6.20 23.58 5.98
CA ALA A 172 -6.22 22.26 5.36
C ALA A 172 -5.02 21.43 5.80
N ILE A 173 -3.82 22.05 5.88
CA ILE A 173 -2.61 21.38 6.38
C ILE A 173 -2.78 21.01 7.85
N ARG A 174 -3.27 21.93 8.70
CA ARG A 174 -3.54 21.64 10.12
C ARG A 174 -4.52 20.50 10.32
N LEU A 175 -5.62 20.48 9.56
CA LEU A 175 -6.60 19.40 9.62
C LEU A 175 -6.00 18.06 9.19
N PHE A 176 -5.23 18.05 8.10
CA PHE A 176 -4.51 16.84 7.69
C PHE A 176 -3.58 16.33 8.80
N SER A 177 -2.75 17.20 9.37
CA SER A 177 -1.80 16.83 10.42
C SER A 177 -2.49 16.31 11.67
N LEU A 178 -3.64 16.90 12.05
CA LEU A 178 -4.47 16.41 13.15
C LEU A 178 -4.97 14.99 12.86
N LEU A 179 -5.55 14.76 11.68
CA LEU A 179 -6.07 13.44 11.29
C LEU A 179 -4.95 12.39 11.17
N ALA A 180 -3.79 12.76 10.64
CA ALA A 180 -2.61 11.90 10.59
C ALA A 180 -2.13 11.51 12.00
N THR A 181 -2.13 12.46 12.94
CA THR A 181 -1.79 12.22 14.34
C THR A 181 -2.83 11.31 15.01
N MET A 182 -4.13 11.54 14.75
CA MET A 182 -5.20 10.68 15.24
C MET A 182 -5.11 9.25 14.71
N LEU A 183 -4.70 9.07 13.44
CA LEU A 183 -4.48 7.74 12.87
C LEU A 183 -3.36 7.00 13.61
N PHE A 184 -2.23 7.68 13.83
CA PHE A 184 -1.10 7.13 14.58
C PHE A 184 -1.47 6.80 16.03
N ALA A 185 -2.19 7.71 16.70
CA ALA A 185 -2.73 7.48 18.05
C ALA A 185 -3.73 6.32 18.07
N GLY A 186 -4.54 6.15 17.02
CA GLY A 186 -5.46 5.03 16.86
C GLY A 186 -4.74 3.69 16.80
N ALA A 187 -3.63 3.59 16.05
CA ALA A 187 -2.80 2.39 16.02
C ALA A 187 -2.13 2.11 17.38
N MET A 188 -1.67 3.16 18.07
CA MET A 188 -1.16 3.04 19.44
C MET A 188 -2.24 2.51 20.40
N LEU A 189 -3.43 3.08 20.38
CA LEU A 189 -4.55 2.63 21.21
C LEU A 189 -4.97 1.20 20.86
N ALA A 190 -4.94 0.80 19.58
CA ALA A 190 -5.31 -0.56 19.15
C ALA A 190 -4.40 -1.65 19.75
N THR A 191 -3.19 -1.28 20.18
CA THR A 191 -2.25 -2.17 20.90
C THR A 191 -2.77 -2.54 22.29
N PHE A 192 -3.55 -1.67 22.94
CA PHE A 192 -4.05 -1.87 24.31
C PHE A 192 -5.57 -2.12 24.36
N SER A 193 -6.32 -1.43 23.50
CA SER A 193 -7.76 -1.53 23.36
C SER A 193 -8.12 -1.50 21.88
N LEU A 194 -8.27 -2.70 21.31
CA LEU A 194 -8.61 -2.86 19.90
C LEU A 194 -9.89 -2.10 19.53
N ASN A 195 -10.90 -2.06 20.40
CA ASN A 195 -12.16 -1.37 20.08
C ASN A 195 -11.97 0.14 19.93
N LEU A 196 -11.34 0.79 20.92
CA LEU A 196 -11.10 2.23 20.88
C LEU A 196 -10.13 2.61 19.77
N GLY A 197 -9.05 1.84 19.62
CA GLY A 197 -8.07 2.02 18.56
C GLY A 197 -8.66 1.90 17.16
N SER A 198 -9.47 0.86 16.92
CA SER A 198 -10.20 0.70 15.66
C SER A 198 -11.12 1.88 15.37
N ARG A 199 -11.89 2.36 16.36
CA ARG A 199 -12.83 3.46 16.14
C ARG A 199 -12.11 4.78 15.88
N LEU A 200 -11.08 5.09 16.65
CA LEU A 200 -10.27 6.30 16.44
C LEU A 200 -9.54 6.24 15.08
N GLY A 201 -8.93 5.11 14.76
CA GLY A 201 -8.32 4.86 13.45
C GLY A 201 -9.33 4.99 12.32
N GLY A 202 -10.51 4.40 12.46
CA GLY A 202 -11.60 4.49 11.50
C GLY A 202 -12.08 5.93 11.26
N PHE A 203 -12.24 6.71 12.33
CA PHE A 203 -12.54 8.14 12.24
C PHE A 203 -11.45 8.90 11.48
N ALA A 204 -10.18 8.65 11.80
CA ALA A 204 -9.06 9.30 11.12
C ALA A 204 -8.97 8.92 9.63
N LEU A 205 -9.17 7.64 9.28
CA LEU A 205 -9.21 7.17 7.89
C LEU A 205 -10.35 7.83 7.11
N LEU A 206 -11.56 7.90 7.69
CA LEU A 206 -12.70 8.57 7.07
C LEU A 206 -12.43 10.07 6.89
N GLY A 207 -11.89 10.73 7.92
CA GLY A 207 -11.51 12.14 7.84
C GLY A 207 -10.44 12.41 6.76
N LEU A 208 -9.41 11.57 6.68
CA LEU A 208 -8.37 11.67 5.64
C LEU A 208 -8.97 11.44 4.25
N ALA A 209 -9.86 10.45 4.09
CA ALA A 209 -10.56 10.22 2.83
C ALA A 209 -11.34 11.45 2.37
N LEU A 210 -12.13 12.05 3.26
CA LEU A 210 -12.87 13.29 2.98
C LEU A 210 -11.94 14.46 2.67
N TRP A 211 -10.81 14.56 3.39
CA TRP A 211 -9.79 15.55 3.12
C TRP A 211 -9.23 15.40 1.70
N PHE A 212 -8.84 14.19 1.30
CA PHE A 212 -8.31 13.92 -0.04
C PHE A 212 -9.33 14.18 -1.14
N LEU A 213 -10.57 13.71 -0.97
CA LEU A 213 -11.65 13.94 -1.92
C LEU A 213 -11.93 15.43 -2.15
N HIS A 214 -11.66 16.28 -1.15
CA HIS A 214 -11.89 17.72 -1.26
C HIS A 214 -10.65 18.50 -1.73
N GLN A 215 -9.48 18.20 -1.16
CA GLN A 215 -8.25 19.02 -1.25
C GLN A 215 -7.20 18.47 -2.24
N ASP A 216 -7.25 17.17 -2.59
CA ASP A 216 -6.21 16.57 -3.45
C ASP A 216 -6.34 16.99 -4.91
N LEU A 217 -5.19 17.14 -5.58
CA LEU A 217 -5.10 17.46 -7.00
C LEU A 217 -5.86 16.47 -7.89
N ALA A 218 -6.00 15.20 -7.48
CA ALA A 218 -6.78 14.20 -8.18
C ALA A 218 -8.19 14.71 -8.53
N ARG A 219 -8.86 15.42 -7.63
CA ARG A 219 -10.21 15.97 -7.88
C ARG A 219 -10.23 16.90 -9.10
N ARG A 220 -9.24 17.78 -9.23
CA ARG A 220 -9.10 18.71 -10.37
C ARG A 220 -8.70 17.96 -11.64
N ASN A 221 -7.86 16.94 -11.49
CA ASN A 221 -7.32 16.19 -12.61
C ASN A 221 -8.26 15.13 -13.21
N LEU A 222 -9.44 14.87 -12.59
CA LEU A 222 -10.46 13.98 -13.15
C LEU A 222 -10.90 14.36 -14.57
N ARG A 223 -10.82 15.65 -14.92
CA ARG A 223 -11.16 16.17 -16.26
C ARG A 223 -9.93 16.71 -17.01
N HIS A 224 -8.72 16.35 -16.58
CA HIS A 224 -7.49 16.80 -17.24
C HIS A 224 -7.44 16.31 -18.70
N SER A 225 -6.92 17.14 -19.61
CA SER A 225 -6.84 16.82 -21.05
C SER A 225 -5.88 15.64 -21.33
N GLY A 226 -4.71 15.64 -20.68
CA GLY A 226 -3.73 14.55 -20.73
C GLY A 226 -4.27 13.22 -20.19
N ALA A 227 -4.26 12.18 -21.02
CA ALA A 227 -4.87 10.88 -20.71
C ALA A 227 -4.24 10.17 -19.50
N LEU A 228 -2.90 10.19 -19.40
CA LEU A 228 -2.21 9.59 -18.25
C LEU A 228 -2.58 10.31 -16.95
N THR A 229 -2.47 11.64 -16.90
CA THR A 229 -2.82 12.44 -15.72
C THR A 229 -4.26 12.18 -15.27
N ARG A 230 -5.20 12.06 -16.22
CA ARG A 230 -6.60 11.74 -15.94
C ARG A 230 -6.76 10.32 -15.39
N TYR A 231 -6.05 9.33 -15.94
CA TYR A 231 -6.05 7.96 -15.43
C TYR A 231 -5.56 7.89 -13.98
N ILE A 232 -4.44 8.57 -13.69
CA ILE A 232 -3.89 8.68 -12.33
C ILE A 232 -4.94 9.27 -11.38
N ALA A 233 -5.58 10.36 -11.78
CA ALA A 233 -6.63 11.00 -10.99
C ALA A 233 -7.80 10.06 -10.68
N VAL A 234 -8.24 9.25 -11.66
CA VAL A 234 -9.33 8.27 -11.44
C VAL A 234 -8.90 7.18 -10.45
N CYS A 235 -7.67 6.67 -10.56
CA CYS A 235 -7.13 5.69 -9.60
C CYS A 235 -7.11 6.25 -8.17
N LEU A 236 -6.55 7.45 -8.00
CA LEU A 236 -6.43 8.12 -6.72
C LEU A 236 -7.80 8.42 -6.10
N PHE A 237 -8.71 8.99 -6.89
CA PHE A 237 -10.04 9.37 -6.44
C PHE A 237 -10.87 8.13 -6.03
N GLY A 238 -10.83 7.07 -6.84
CA GLY A 238 -11.45 5.79 -6.48
C GLY A 238 -10.87 5.23 -5.19
N GLY A 239 -9.54 5.30 -5.02
CA GLY A 239 -8.86 4.91 -3.79
C GLY A 239 -9.34 5.66 -2.55
N PHE A 240 -9.53 6.98 -2.64
CA PHE A 240 -10.04 7.77 -1.51
C PHE A 240 -11.44 7.35 -1.06
N ILE A 241 -12.31 6.96 -1.99
CA ILE A 241 -13.65 6.43 -1.66
C ILE A 241 -13.52 5.13 -0.84
N TRP A 242 -12.63 4.23 -1.25
CA TRP A 242 -12.39 2.98 -0.53
C TRP A 242 -11.75 3.19 0.84
N LEU A 243 -10.85 4.18 0.97
CA LEU A 243 -10.30 4.60 2.27
C LEU A 243 -11.41 5.04 3.22
N GLY A 244 -12.37 5.83 2.70
CA GLY A 244 -13.55 6.26 3.44
C GLY A 244 -14.40 5.08 3.91
N LEU A 245 -14.67 4.12 3.01
CA LEU A 245 -15.43 2.91 3.35
C LEU A 245 -14.73 2.08 4.44
N SER A 246 -13.42 1.85 4.33
CA SER A 246 -12.64 1.16 5.36
C SER A 246 -12.73 1.89 6.71
N GLY A 247 -12.57 3.22 6.69
CA GLY A 247 -12.73 4.06 7.87
C GLY A 247 -14.11 3.94 8.53
N SER A 248 -15.17 3.96 7.72
CA SER A 248 -16.55 3.76 8.20
C SER A 248 -16.76 2.39 8.82
N LEU A 249 -16.22 1.32 8.22
CA LEU A 249 -16.34 -0.03 8.77
C LEU A 249 -15.64 -0.15 10.13
N PHE A 250 -14.42 0.35 10.26
CA PHE A 250 -13.71 0.35 11.55
C PHE A 250 -14.38 1.25 12.59
N LEU A 251 -14.87 2.41 12.19
CA LEU A 251 -15.59 3.33 13.06
C LEU A 251 -16.89 2.73 13.60
N TYR A 252 -17.63 1.99 12.77
CA TYR A 252 -18.90 1.39 13.14
C TYR A 252 -18.73 0.12 13.97
N PHE A 253 -17.98 -0.86 13.47
CA PHE A 253 -17.85 -2.18 14.11
C PHE A 253 -16.82 -2.20 15.25
N GLY A 254 -15.82 -1.32 15.25
CA GLY A 254 -14.78 -1.29 16.28
C GLY A 254 -13.85 -2.50 16.20
N ALA A 255 -13.79 -3.31 17.26
CA ALA A 255 -12.86 -4.43 17.36
C ALA A 255 -13.19 -5.54 16.36
N LEU A 256 -12.28 -5.79 15.41
CA LEU A 256 -12.40 -6.83 14.39
C LEU A 256 -11.17 -7.75 14.47
N TYR A 257 -11.40 -9.04 14.74
CA TYR A 257 -10.34 -10.02 14.97
C TYR A 257 -10.09 -10.92 13.75
N ALA A 258 -11.18 -11.34 13.10
CA ALA A 258 -11.20 -12.22 11.93
C ALA A 258 -12.59 -12.16 11.26
N GLY A 259 -12.74 -12.89 10.16
CA GLY A 259 -14.03 -13.11 9.51
C GLY A 259 -14.36 -12.10 8.39
N PRO A 260 -15.59 -12.17 7.84
CA PRO A 260 -15.97 -11.40 6.64
C PRO A 260 -15.90 -9.87 6.81
N ILE A 261 -16.31 -9.33 7.95
CA ILE A 261 -16.27 -7.87 8.17
C ILE A 261 -14.83 -7.38 8.32
N TYR A 262 -13.97 -8.16 8.99
CA TYR A 262 -12.54 -7.90 9.05
C TYR A 262 -11.92 -7.92 7.65
N ASP A 263 -12.28 -8.92 6.82
CA ASP A 263 -11.86 -9.00 5.42
C ASP A 263 -12.29 -7.76 4.61
N ALA A 264 -13.55 -7.34 4.74
CA ALA A 264 -14.07 -6.15 4.05
C ALA A 264 -13.33 -4.87 4.45
N ALA A 265 -13.14 -4.63 5.75
CA ALA A 265 -12.46 -3.43 6.25
C ALA A 265 -11.00 -3.36 5.76
N LEU A 266 -10.28 -4.49 5.83
CA LEU A 266 -8.89 -4.56 5.37
C LEU A 266 -8.75 -4.44 3.86
N HIS A 267 -9.57 -5.14 3.08
CA HIS A 267 -9.42 -5.10 1.62
C HIS A 267 -9.94 -3.79 1.03
N ALA A 268 -10.88 -3.10 1.69
CA ALA A 268 -11.22 -1.73 1.33
C ALA A 268 -9.99 -0.81 1.41
N VAL A 269 -9.16 -0.89 2.47
CA VAL A 269 -7.95 -0.06 2.56
C VAL A 269 -6.79 -0.61 1.71
N PHE A 270 -6.43 -1.89 1.81
CA PHE A 270 -5.26 -2.43 1.12
C PHE A 270 -5.49 -2.60 -0.39
N VAL A 271 -6.63 -3.13 -0.82
CA VAL A 271 -6.92 -3.29 -2.27
C VAL A 271 -7.56 -2.02 -2.82
N GLY A 272 -8.61 -1.53 -2.16
CA GLY A 272 -9.37 -0.39 -2.65
C GLY A 272 -8.55 0.90 -2.69
N PHE A 273 -7.82 1.21 -1.62
CA PHE A 273 -6.98 2.41 -1.55
C PHE A 273 -5.53 2.14 -1.98
N VAL A 274 -4.79 1.25 -1.32
CA VAL A 274 -3.34 1.09 -1.59
C VAL A 274 -3.05 0.54 -2.99
N ILE A 275 -3.69 -0.54 -3.44
CA ILE A 275 -3.46 -1.05 -4.81
C ILE A 275 -3.91 -0.03 -5.87
N ALA A 276 -5.01 0.71 -5.65
CA ALA A 276 -5.41 1.79 -6.56
C ALA A 276 -4.33 2.90 -6.65
N MET A 277 -3.68 3.24 -5.53
CA MET A 277 -2.53 4.16 -5.53
C MET A 277 -1.37 3.62 -6.35
N ILE A 278 -1.05 2.32 -6.20
CA ILE A 278 -0.01 1.67 -7.01
C ILE A 278 -0.33 1.74 -8.50
N PHE A 279 -1.58 1.47 -8.89
CA PHE A 279 -2.01 1.57 -10.29
C PHE A 279 -1.80 2.98 -10.84
N GLY A 280 -2.15 4.01 -10.06
CA GLY A 280 -1.96 5.42 -10.43
C GLY A 280 -0.49 5.85 -10.47
N HIS A 281 0.33 5.38 -9.54
CA HIS A 281 1.71 5.85 -9.41
C HIS A 281 2.74 5.05 -10.22
N ALA A 282 2.47 3.78 -10.52
CA ALA A 282 3.38 2.92 -11.27
C ALA A 282 3.82 3.48 -12.63
N PRO A 283 2.96 4.16 -13.43
CA PRO A 283 3.38 4.86 -14.64
C PRO A 283 4.42 5.95 -14.45
N ILE A 284 4.63 6.43 -13.22
CA ILE A 284 5.65 7.42 -12.86
C ILE A 284 6.86 6.71 -12.22
N ILE A 285 6.62 5.80 -11.29
CA ILE A 285 7.66 5.13 -10.49
C ILE A 285 8.53 4.21 -11.36
N PHE A 286 7.93 3.33 -12.16
CA PHE A 286 8.71 2.36 -12.93
C PHE A 286 9.64 3.02 -13.96
N PRO A 287 9.23 4.05 -14.71
CA PRO A 287 10.15 4.81 -15.56
C PRO A 287 11.31 5.44 -14.80
N ALA A 288 11.07 5.99 -13.61
CA ALA A 288 12.11 6.61 -12.79
C ALA A 288 13.16 5.59 -12.32
N ILE A 289 12.73 4.36 -11.98
CA ILE A 289 13.60 3.28 -11.54
C ILE A 289 14.34 2.65 -12.74
N LEU A 290 13.59 2.19 -13.74
CA LEU A 290 14.13 1.42 -14.86
C LEU A 290 14.82 2.29 -15.92
N GLY A 291 14.57 3.60 -15.92
CA GLY A 291 15.10 4.52 -16.93
C GLY A 291 14.53 4.29 -18.33
N ALA A 292 13.33 3.72 -18.42
CA ALA A 292 12.62 3.48 -19.68
C ALA A 292 11.24 4.17 -19.65
N PRO A 293 10.83 4.84 -20.73
CA PRO A 293 9.52 5.50 -20.77
C PRO A 293 8.41 4.45 -20.74
N LEU A 294 7.32 4.76 -20.02
CA LEU A 294 6.09 3.97 -20.08
C LEU A 294 5.13 4.61 -21.09
N ARG A 295 4.72 3.84 -22.10
CA ARG A 295 3.67 4.29 -23.02
C ARG A 295 2.29 3.97 -22.45
N PHE A 296 1.51 5.01 -22.21
CA PHE A 296 0.15 4.87 -21.71
C PHE A 296 -0.82 4.41 -22.81
N TYR A 297 -1.73 3.50 -22.46
CA TYR A 297 -2.80 3.02 -23.31
C TYR A 297 -4.13 3.04 -22.53
N ASN A 298 -5.24 3.30 -23.21
CA ASN A 298 -6.57 3.33 -22.58
C ASN A 298 -6.98 2.00 -21.94
N ILE A 299 -6.36 0.88 -22.33
CA ILE A 299 -6.60 -0.43 -21.70
C ILE A 299 -6.22 -0.48 -20.22
N PHE A 300 -5.44 0.48 -19.70
CA PHE A 300 -5.16 0.60 -18.26
C PHE A 300 -6.43 0.82 -17.42
N TYR A 301 -7.50 1.36 -18.01
CA TYR A 301 -8.79 1.45 -17.33
C TYR A 301 -9.44 0.08 -17.08
N LEU A 302 -9.09 -0.96 -17.86
CA LEU A 302 -9.68 -2.28 -17.74
C LEU A 302 -9.35 -2.92 -16.40
N HIS A 303 -8.07 -2.97 -16.02
CA HIS A 303 -7.67 -3.57 -14.75
C HIS A 303 -8.15 -2.75 -13.55
N LEU A 304 -8.27 -1.42 -13.69
CA LEU A 304 -8.85 -0.56 -12.65
C LEU A 304 -10.35 -0.83 -12.45
N LEU A 305 -11.12 -0.91 -13.55
CA LEU A 305 -12.53 -1.25 -13.50
C LEU A 305 -12.74 -2.63 -12.89
N LEU A 306 -11.96 -3.62 -13.34
CA LEU A 306 -12.00 -4.97 -12.81
C LEU A 306 -11.70 -4.98 -11.32
N LEU A 307 -10.67 -4.26 -10.85
CA LEU A 307 -10.33 -4.15 -9.44
C LEU A 307 -11.51 -3.61 -8.61
N HIS A 308 -12.12 -2.51 -9.03
CA HIS A 308 -13.23 -1.90 -8.29
C HIS A 308 -14.50 -2.75 -8.31
N ALA A 309 -14.88 -3.30 -9.47
CA ALA A 309 -16.07 -4.15 -9.58
C ALA A 309 -15.93 -5.44 -8.76
N SER A 310 -14.76 -6.08 -8.83
CA SER A 310 -14.49 -7.31 -8.05
C SER A 310 -14.36 -7.04 -6.56
N LEU A 311 -13.79 -5.90 -6.15
CA LEU A 311 -13.73 -5.51 -4.74
C LEU A 311 -15.12 -5.20 -4.18
N LEU A 312 -15.97 -4.54 -4.96
CA LEU A 312 -17.37 -4.32 -4.59
C LEU A 312 -18.10 -5.66 -4.41
N LEU A 313 -17.93 -6.59 -5.35
CA LEU A 313 -18.48 -7.95 -5.25
C LEU A 313 -18.02 -8.65 -3.97
N ARG A 314 -16.72 -8.57 -3.66
CA ARG A 314 -16.13 -9.15 -2.45
C ARG A 314 -16.72 -8.55 -1.19
N ILE A 315 -16.85 -7.22 -1.13
CA ILE A 315 -17.40 -6.53 0.05
C ILE A 315 -18.89 -6.84 0.21
N ILE A 316 -19.67 -6.87 -0.86
CA ILE A 316 -21.07 -7.32 -0.80
C ILE A 316 -21.13 -8.74 -0.24
N GLY A 317 -20.33 -9.67 -0.76
CA GLY A 317 -20.25 -11.04 -0.25
C GLY A 317 -19.83 -11.12 1.22
N ASN A 318 -18.97 -10.22 1.69
CA ASN A 318 -18.62 -10.12 3.11
C ASN A 318 -19.78 -9.63 3.98
N LEU A 319 -20.49 -8.59 3.54
CA LEU A 319 -21.60 -7.99 4.30
C LEU A 319 -22.85 -8.86 4.31
N THR A 320 -23.08 -9.64 3.25
CA THR A 320 -24.21 -10.58 3.13
C THR A 320 -23.87 -12.00 3.57
N LEU A 321 -22.63 -12.24 4.02
CA LEU A 321 -22.10 -13.57 4.37
C LEU A 321 -22.18 -14.59 3.21
N HIS A 322 -22.23 -14.12 1.97
CA HIS A 322 -22.32 -14.95 0.77
C HIS A 322 -20.94 -15.39 0.29
N MET A 323 -20.49 -16.56 0.77
CA MET A 323 -19.14 -17.08 0.54
C MET A 323 -18.70 -17.12 -0.95
N PRO A 324 -19.51 -17.63 -1.92
CA PRO A 324 -19.11 -17.62 -3.32
C PRO A 324 -18.80 -16.22 -3.89
N LEU A 325 -19.59 -15.19 -3.53
CA LEU A 325 -19.36 -13.83 -4.00
C LEU A 325 -18.03 -13.28 -3.47
N ARG A 326 -17.72 -13.59 -2.20
CA ARG A 326 -16.44 -13.26 -1.59
C ARG A 326 -15.26 -13.94 -2.29
N GLN A 327 -15.37 -15.23 -2.58
CA GLN A 327 -14.32 -16.01 -3.25
C GLN A 327 -14.04 -15.51 -4.66
N TRP A 328 -15.09 -15.31 -5.47
CA TRP A 328 -14.96 -14.80 -6.83
C TRP A 328 -14.51 -13.34 -6.88
N GLY A 329 -15.03 -12.50 -5.99
CA GLY A 329 -14.57 -11.12 -5.86
C GLY A 329 -13.09 -11.04 -5.50
N GLY A 330 -12.62 -11.88 -4.58
CA GLY A 330 -11.21 -12.00 -4.24
C GLY A 330 -10.34 -12.49 -5.40
N LEU A 331 -10.74 -13.58 -6.08
CA LEU A 331 -10.00 -14.10 -7.23
C LEU A 331 -9.89 -13.08 -8.37
N LEU A 332 -10.99 -12.36 -8.66
CA LEU A 332 -10.99 -11.31 -9.68
C LEU A 332 -10.18 -10.08 -9.27
N ASN A 333 -10.04 -9.78 -7.97
CA ASN A 333 -9.07 -8.76 -7.51
C ASN A 333 -7.64 -9.16 -7.91
N GLU A 334 -7.27 -10.44 -7.75
CA GLU A 334 -5.93 -10.91 -8.11
C GLU A 334 -5.70 -10.88 -9.61
N VAL A 335 -6.70 -11.31 -10.40
CA VAL A 335 -6.66 -11.19 -11.87
C VAL A 335 -6.45 -9.73 -12.30
N ALA A 336 -7.10 -8.77 -11.64
CA ALA A 336 -6.88 -7.35 -11.91
C ALA A 336 -5.43 -6.90 -11.64
N ILE A 337 -4.83 -7.37 -10.55
CA ILE A 337 -3.43 -7.06 -10.20
C ILE A 337 -2.46 -7.68 -11.20
N LEU A 338 -2.67 -8.95 -11.59
CA LEU A 338 -1.82 -9.62 -12.58
C LEU A 338 -1.96 -9.00 -13.97
N LEU A 339 -3.17 -8.61 -14.37
CA LEU A 339 -3.42 -7.88 -15.62
C LEU A 339 -2.69 -6.54 -15.63
N PHE A 340 -2.71 -5.80 -14.52
CA PHE A 340 -1.95 -4.57 -14.35
C PHE A 340 -0.43 -4.80 -14.51
N LEU A 341 0.12 -5.83 -13.88
CA LEU A 341 1.55 -6.16 -14.01
C LEU A 341 1.91 -6.46 -15.47
N GLY A 342 1.13 -7.31 -16.14
CA GLY A 342 1.34 -7.67 -17.54
C GLY A 342 1.28 -6.46 -18.47
N LEU A 343 0.28 -5.59 -18.31
CA LEU A 343 0.15 -4.36 -19.10
C LEU A 343 1.28 -3.36 -18.82
N THR A 344 1.72 -3.24 -17.58
CA THR A 344 2.84 -2.38 -17.20
C THR A 344 4.14 -2.84 -17.86
N VAL A 345 4.46 -4.14 -17.78
CA VAL A 345 5.63 -4.72 -18.44
C VAL A 345 5.55 -4.51 -19.95
N PHE A 346 4.40 -4.82 -20.56
CA PHE A 346 4.18 -4.61 -21.99
C PHE A 346 4.41 -3.15 -22.41
N SER A 347 3.85 -2.20 -21.66
CA SER A 347 3.99 -0.76 -21.93
C SER A 347 5.43 -0.26 -21.79
N ILE A 348 6.21 -0.77 -20.85
CA ILE A 348 7.62 -0.41 -20.67
C ILE A 348 8.47 -0.99 -21.80
N VAL A 349 8.26 -2.27 -22.16
CA VAL A 349 8.98 -2.92 -23.26
C VAL A 349 8.70 -2.19 -24.58
N LYS A 350 7.43 -1.87 -24.87
CA LYS A 350 7.07 -1.12 -26.08
C LYS A 350 7.58 0.31 -26.07
N GLY A 351 7.56 0.99 -24.92
CA GLY A 351 8.14 2.32 -24.77
C GLY A 351 9.65 2.34 -25.03
N ALA A 352 10.37 1.32 -24.56
CA ALA A 352 11.80 1.17 -24.79
C ALA A 352 12.17 0.85 -26.25
N GLN A 353 11.29 0.18 -27.01
CA GLN A 353 11.48 -0.15 -28.44
C GLN A 353 11.18 1.01 -29.39
N SER A 354 10.36 1.99 -28.97
CA SER A 354 9.99 3.15 -29.80
C SER A 354 11.01 4.30 -29.80
N GLN A 355 12.20 4.06 -29.24
CA GLN A 355 13.36 4.95 -29.24
C GLN A 355 14.55 4.22 -29.86
#